data_AF-A0A0S4VVC5-F1
#
_entry.id   AF-A0A0S4VVC5-F1
#
_cell.length_a   1.000
_cell.length_b   1.000
_cell.length_c   1.000
_cell.angle_alpha   90.00
_cell.angle_beta   90.00
_cell.angle_gamma   90.00
#
_symmetry.space_group_name_H-M   'P 1'
#
loop_
_entity.id
_entity.type
_entity.pdbx_description
1 polymer ?
#
loop_
_entity_poly.entity_id
_entity_poly.type
_entity_poly.pdbx_seq_one_letter_code
_entity_poly.pdbx_strand_id
1 'polypeptide(L)'
;MSNTSYDTLHVDHGADIKLWTHGVPVEDDARKQLMNTAKMPFIFKHLAVMPDVHLGKGSTIGSVIPTRGAIIPAAVGVDIGCGMMAARTTLTAADLPDNLHGLRSAIEAAVPHGRTPGARDKGAWSTPPATVDAMWAELAEGFQRIADKYPRLRKTNNHKHLGTLGTVSRIAN
;
A
#
# COMPACT_ATOMS: atom_id res chain seq x y z
N MET A 1 17.42 -34.14 4.57
CA MET A 1 16.32 -33.40 3.93
C MET A 1 16.63 -31.92 4.11
N SER A 2 16.64 -31.14 3.03
CA SER A 2 16.92 -29.69 3.08
C SER A 2 15.86 -29.02 3.95
N ASN A 3 16.25 -28.46 5.09
CA ASN A 3 15.38 -27.76 6.04
C ASN A 3 15.09 -26.34 5.54
N THR A 4 14.55 -26.23 4.33
CA THR A 4 14.22 -24.95 3.70
C THR A 4 12.85 -24.49 4.17
N SER A 5 12.75 -23.24 4.64
CA SER A 5 11.51 -22.66 5.18
C SER A 5 10.45 -22.32 4.14
N TYR A 6 10.62 -22.77 2.89
CA TYR A 6 9.79 -22.40 1.75
C TYR A 6 9.74 -23.54 0.72
N ASP A 7 8.65 -23.60 -0.02
CA ASP A 7 8.52 -24.45 -1.21
C ASP A 7 9.01 -23.73 -2.46
N THR A 8 9.43 -24.48 -3.47
CA THR A 8 9.79 -23.92 -4.78
C THR A 8 8.87 -24.48 -5.85
N LEU A 9 8.24 -23.58 -6.60
CA LEU A 9 7.46 -23.90 -7.78
C LEU A 9 8.27 -23.49 -9.02
N HIS A 10 8.62 -24.48 -9.83
CA HIS A 10 9.28 -24.28 -11.11
C HIS A 10 8.23 -23.91 -12.17
N VAL A 11 8.47 -22.82 -12.89
CA VAL A 11 7.59 -22.35 -13.96
C VAL A 11 8.27 -22.54 -15.30
N ASP A 12 7.65 -23.31 -16.17
CA ASP A 12 8.19 -23.54 -17.51
C ASP A 12 8.31 -22.22 -18.29
N HIS A 13 9.48 -22.01 -18.91
CA HIS A 13 9.90 -20.77 -19.56
C HIS A 13 9.73 -19.50 -18.68
N GLY A 14 9.85 -19.63 -17.36
CA GLY A 14 9.75 -18.52 -16.42
C GLY A 14 10.79 -18.60 -15.30
N ALA A 15 10.78 -17.60 -14.42
CA ALA A 15 11.55 -17.62 -13.19
C ALA A 15 10.91 -18.55 -12.16
N ASP A 16 11.72 -19.07 -11.23
CA ASP A 16 11.21 -19.84 -10.10
C ASP A 16 10.34 -18.97 -9.17
N ILE A 17 9.42 -19.62 -8.46
CA ILE A 17 8.61 -18.99 -7.42
C ILE A 17 8.95 -19.66 -6.10
N LYS A 18 9.32 -18.87 -5.08
CA LYS A 18 9.54 -19.35 -3.72
C LYS A 18 8.34 -19.01 -2.84
N LEU A 19 7.75 -20.00 -2.18
CA LEU A 19 6.52 -19.86 -1.41
C LEU A 19 6.74 -20.13 0.08
N TRP A 20 6.50 -19.12 0.92
CA TRP A 20 6.47 -19.25 2.37
C TRP A 20 5.02 -19.48 2.83
N THR A 21 4.37 -20.52 2.31
CA THR A 21 2.93 -20.77 2.52
C THR A 21 2.68 -22.13 3.18
N HIS A 22 3.64 -22.66 3.94
CA HIS A 22 3.48 -23.94 4.65
C HIS A 22 2.28 -23.89 5.59
N GLY A 23 1.33 -24.82 5.41
CA GLY A 23 0.09 -24.85 6.19
C GLY A 23 -0.95 -23.80 5.81
N VAL A 24 -0.70 -22.99 4.77
CA VAL A 24 -1.63 -21.97 4.28
C VAL A 24 -1.99 -22.27 2.82
N PRO A 25 -3.28 -22.52 2.50
CA PRO A 25 -3.69 -22.75 1.12
C PRO A 25 -3.54 -21.46 0.29
N VAL A 26 -3.15 -21.61 -0.97
CA VAL A 26 -3.09 -20.52 -1.95
C VAL A 26 -4.09 -20.83 -3.04
N GLU A 27 -5.01 -19.92 -3.32
CA GLU A 27 -6.08 -20.12 -4.30
C GLU A 27 -5.53 -20.28 -5.73
N ASP A 28 -6.24 -21.06 -6.55
CA ASP A 28 -5.81 -21.37 -7.91
C ASP A 28 -5.62 -20.12 -8.79
N ASP A 29 -6.48 -19.11 -8.63
CA ASP A 29 -6.36 -17.85 -9.36
C ASP A 29 -5.11 -17.06 -8.96
N ALA A 30 -4.76 -17.05 -7.67
CA ALA A 30 -3.52 -16.44 -7.19
C ALA A 30 -2.30 -17.21 -7.71
N ARG A 31 -2.32 -18.56 -7.67
CA ARG A 31 -1.28 -19.42 -8.27
C ARG A 31 -1.09 -19.13 -9.75
N LYS A 32 -2.19 -19.03 -10.51
CA LYS A 32 -2.15 -18.72 -11.95
C LYS A 32 -1.56 -17.34 -12.21
N GLN A 33 -1.94 -16.33 -11.41
CA GLN A 33 -1.38 -14.99 -11.53
C GLN A 33 0.12 -14.95 -11.23
N LEU A 34 0.60 -15.69 -10.21
CA LEU A 34 2.02 -15.86 -9.91
C LEU A 34 2.77 -16.50 -11.08
N MET A 35 2.26 -17.60 -11.63
CA MET A 35 2.87 -18.29 -12.78
C MET A 35 2.95 -17.39 -14.02
N ASN A 36 1.90 -16.61 -14.30
CA ASN A 36 1.91 -15.65 -15.41
C ASN A 36 2.95 -14.54 -15.19
N THR A 37 3.06 -14.04 -13.95
CA THR A 37 4.03 -13.00 -13.59
C THR A 37 5.47 -13.52 -13.69
N ALA A 38 5.72 -14.75 -13.25
CA ALA A 38 7.02 -15.40 -13.32
C ALA A 38 7.55 -15.60 -14.75
N LYS A 39 6.65 -15.67 -15.74
CA LYS A 39 7.01 -15.77 -17.17
C LYS A 39 7.41 -14.44 -17.81
N MET A 40 7.31 -13.32 -17.09
CA MET A 40 7.72 -12.04 -17.66
C MET A 40 9.24 -12.00 -17.90
N PRO A 41 9.73 -11.47 -19.04
CA PRO A 41 11.12 -11.62 -19.46
C PRO A 41 12.13 -10.82 -18.61
N PHE A 42 11.64 -9.89 -17.80
CA PHE A 42 12.44 -9.01 -16.95
C PHE A 42 12.42 -9.40 -15.47
N ILE A 43 11.81 -10.54 -15.10
CA ILE A 43 11.89 -11.06 -13.73
C ILE A 43 13.35 -11.39 -13.40
N PHE A 44 13.80 -10.92 -12.24
CA PHE A 44 15.16 -11.12 -11.80
C PHE A 44 15.24 -12.26 -10.77
N LYS A 45 15.80 -13.40 -11.20
CA LYS A 45 16.02 -14.62 -10.40
C LYS A 45 14.76 -15.41 -10.02
N HIS A 46 13.88 -14.86 -9.18
CA HIS A 46 12.70 -15.57 -8.68
C HIS A 46 11.66 -14.61 -8.09
N LEU A 47 10.40 -15.03 -8.02
CA LEU A 47 9.38 -14.39 -7.17
C LEU A 47 9.49 -14.93 -5.75
N ALA A 48 9.16 -14.09 -4.76
CA ALA A 48 8.97 -14.53 -3.38
C ALA A 48 7.52 -14.27 -2.94
N VAL A 49 6.89 -15.28 -2.35
CA VAL A 49 5.45 -15.28 -2.04
C VAL A 49 5.25 -15.48 -0.55
N MET A 50 4.54 -14.54 0.06
CA MET A 50 4.28 -14.48 1.49
C MET A 50 3.02 -15.31 1.86
N PRO A 51 2.83 -15.68 3.13
CA PRO A 51 1.66 -16.47 3.57
C PRO A 51 0.30 -15.81 3.31
N ASP A 52 0.25 -14.49 3.19
CA ASP A 52 -0.98 -13.69 2.96
C ASP A 52 -1.30 -13.49 1.47
N VAL A 53 -0.64 -14.24 0.58
CA VAL A 53 -0.84 -14.13 -0.86
C VAL A 53 -2.27 -14.39 -1.26
N HIS A 54 -2.81 -13.53 -2.13
CA HIS A 54 -4.11 -13.72 -2.74
C HIS A 54 -4.18 -12.96 -4.07
N LEU A 55 -5.25 -13.23 -4.82
CA LEU A 55 -5.53 -12.59 -6.11
C LEU A 55 -5.57 -11.06 -5.95
N GLY A 56 -4.80 -10.36 -6.77
CA GLY A 56 -4.80 -8.90 -6.82
C GLY A 56 -5.10 -8.35 -8.21
N LYS A 57 -5.29 -7.03 -8.30
CA LYS A 57 -5.54 -6.35 -9.57
C LYS A 57 -4.22 -6.07 -10.28
N GLY A 58 -3.90 -6.91 -11.26
CA GLY A 58 -2.66 -6.82 -12.05
C GLY A 58 -1.60 -7.80 -11.57
N SER A 59 -1.23 -7.74 -10.29
CA SER A 59 -0.35 -8.72 -9.63
C SER A 59 -0.96 -9.19 -8.32
N THR A 60 -0.49 -10.33 -7.78
CA THR A 60 -0.90 -10.83 -6.47
C THR A 60 -0.50 -9.88 -5.35
N ILE A 61 -1.37 -9.75 -4.34
CA ILE A 61 -0.99 -9.15 -3.06
C ILE A 61 -0.14 -10.18 -2.29
N GLY A 62 0.76 -9.75 -1.41
CA GLY A 62 1.63 -10.67 -0.65
C GLY A 62 2.77 -11.27 -1.50
N SER A 63 3.24 -10.56 -2.54
CA SER A 63 4.32 -11.04 -3.40
C SER A 63 5.42 -9.99 -3.60
N VAL A 64 6.66 -10.47 -3.71
CA VAL A 64 7.83 -9.68 -4.10
C VAL A 64 8.21 -10.09 -5.52
N ILE A 65 8.18 -9.13 -6.43
CA ILE A 65 8.41 -9.32 -7.86
C ILE A 65 9.66 -8.52 -8.25
N PRO A 66 10.87 -9.08 -8.10
CA PRO A 66 12.09 -8.39 -8.47
C PRO A 66 12.20 -8.32 -9.99
N THR A 67 12.53 -7.15 -10.51
CA THR A 67 12.73 -6.91 -11.94
C THR A 67 14.12 -6.38 -12.23
N ARG A 68 14.61 -6.58 -13.45
CA ARG A 68 15.84 -5.95 -13.96
C ARG A 68 15.52 -5.12 -15.18
N GLY A 69 15.78 -3.81 -15.11
CA GLY A 69 15.59 -2.89 -16.23
C GLY A 69 14.12 -2.60 -16.59
N ALA A 70 13.18 -2.95 -15.72
CA ALA A 70 11.75 -2.74 -15.95
C ALA A 70 11.02 -2.34 -14.65
N ILE A 71 9.93 -1.59 -14.78
CA ILE A 71 8.99 -1.27 -13.70
C ILE A 71 7.62 -1.80 -14.11
N ILE A 72 6.88 -2.38 -13.16
CA ILE A 72 5.51 -2.87 -13.37
C ILE A 72 4.57 -2.03 -12.47
N PRO A 73 3.97 -0.93 -12.98
CA PRO A 73 3.11 -0.07 -12.15
C PRO A 73 1.96 -0.83 -11.48
N ALA A 74 1.37 -1.81 -12.18
CA ALA A 74 0.27 -2.62 -11.66
C ALA A 74 0.69 -3.56 -10.50
N ALA A 75 1.99 -3.84 -10.33
CA ALA A 75 2.50 -4.65 -9.21
C ALA A 75 2.76 -3.82 -7.95
N VAL A 76 2.82 -2.49 -8.04
CA VAL A 76 2.94 -1.60 -6.88
C VAL A 76 1.62 -1.50 -6.12
N GLY A 77 0.50 -1.59 -6.85
CA GLY A 77 -0.84 -1.44 -6.32
C GLY A 77 -1.46 -0.08 -6.65
N VAL A 78 -2.77 0.02 -6.44
CA VAL A 78 -3.55 1.24 -6.70
C VAL A 78 -3.36 2.31 -5.62
N ASP A 79 -2.91 1.90 -4.43
CA ASP A 79 -2.65 2.75 -3.28
C ASP A 79 -1.15 2.77 -2.99
N ILE A 80 -0.44 3.60 -3.75
CA ILE A 80 1.03 3.68 -3.70
C ILE A 80 1.44 4.28 -2.36
N GLY A 81 2.29 3.56 -1.62
CA GLY A 81 2.72 3.98 -0.30
C GLY A 81 1.78 3.56 0.83
N CYS A 82 0.76 2.74 0.54
CA CYS A 82 0.02 2.05 1.59
C CYS A 82 0.99 1.27 2.48
N GLY A 83 0.85 1.46 3.79
CA GLY A 83 1.78 0.94 4.77
C GLY A 83 1.35 1.31 6.18
N MET A 84 2.16 0.90 7.14
CA MET A 84 1.90 1.13 8.56
C MET A 84 3.02 1.95 9.18
N MET A 85 2.66 2.85 10.09
CA MET A 85 3.60 3.53 10.98
C MET A 85 3.26 3.15 12.42
N ALA A 86 4.30 2.92 13.23
CA ALA A 86 4.17 2.66 14.65
C ALA A 86 5.04 3.65 15.43
N ALA A 87 4.45 4.34 16.38
CA ALA A 87 5.16 5.25 17.28
C ALA A 87 5.19 4.64 18.68
N ARG A 88 6.39 4.42 19.24
CA ARG A 88 6.55 3.93 20.60
C ARG A 88 6.33 5.06 21.59
N THR A 89 5.42 4.87 22.54
CA THR A 89 5.20 5.78 23.67
C THR A 89 5.98 5.30 24.90
N THR A 90 6.01 6.12 25.94
CA THR A 90 6.51 5.73 27.27
C THR A 90 5.44 5.06 28.13
N LEU A 91 4.20 4.99 27.64
CA LEU A 91 3.06 4.42 28.36
C LEU A 91 3.06 2.89 28.27
N THR A 92 2.56 2.28 29.32
CA THR A 92 2.31 0.84 29.44
C THR A 92 0.81 0.56 29.45
N ALA A 93 0.43 -0.72 29.42
CA ALA A 93 -0.97 -1.11 29.54
C ALA A 93 -1.60 -0.64 30.86
N ALA A 94 -0.82 -0.53 31.94
CA ALA A 94 -1.29 -0.08 33.25
C ALA A 94 -1.58 1.43 33.30
N ASP A 95 -1.05 2.21 32.36
CA ASP A 95 -1.31 3.65 32.26
C ASP A 95 -2.60 3.96 31.49
N LEU A 96 -3.22 2.94 30.88
CA LEU A 96 -4.42 3.08 30.08
C LEU A 96 -5.67 2.71 30.89
N PRO A 97 -6.80 3.40 30.68
CA PRO A 97 -8.06 3.01 31.28
C PRO A 97 -8.56 1.69 30.68
N ASP A 98 -9.32 0.92 31.46
CA ASP A 98 -9.98 -0.31 30.97
C ASP A 98 -10.87 -0.07 29.75
N ASN A 99 -11.46 1.13 29.67
CA ASN A 99 -12.28 1.57 28.55
C ASN A 99 -11.53 2.60 27.68
N LEU A 100 -11.14 2.17 26.48
CA LEU A 100 -10.41 2.98 25.50
C LEU A 100 -11.31 3.88 24.63
N HIS A 101 -12.62 3.94 24.87
CA HIS A 101 -13.55 4.74 24.07
C HIS A 101 -13.12 6.21 23.99
N GLY A 102 -12.75 6.82 25.12
CA GLY A 102 -12.31 8.22 25.15
C GLY A 102 -11.05 8.48 24.31
N LEU A 103 -10.07 7.57 24.38
CA LEU A 103 -8.85 7.64 23.58
C LEU A 103 -9.14 7.51 22.09
N ARG A 104 -9.96 6.52 21.70
CA ARG A 104 -10.39 6.33 20.31
C ARG A 104 -11.08 7.58 19.78
N SER A 105 -12.05 8.15 20.52
CA SER A 105 -12.77 9.36 20.10
C SER A 105 -11.85 10.56 19.94
N ALA A 106 -10.84 10.72 20.81
CA ALA A 106 -9.85 11.79 20.69
C ALA A 106 -8.98 11.63 19.43
N ILE A 107 -8.55 10.40 19.11
CA ILE A 107 -7.82 10.10 17.87
C ILE A 107 -8.67 10.41 16.64
N GLU A 108 -9.94 9.98 16.64
CA GLU A 108 -10.87 10.22 15.54
C GLU A 108 -11.15 11.71 15.28
N ALA A 109 -11.19 12.52 16.35
CA ALA A 109 -11.32 13.97 16.25
C ALA A 109 -10.04 14.64 15.74
N ALA A 110 -8.87 14.12 16.11
CA ALA A 110 -7.58 14.67 15.73
C ALA A 110 -7.11 14.23 14.33
N VAL A 111 -7.57 13.07 13.85
CA VAL A 111 -7.12 12.47 12.60
C VAL A 111 -8.32 12.28 11.66
N PRO A 112 -8.48 13.12 10.62
CA PRO A 112 -9.56 12.98 9.67
C PRO A 112 -9.47 11.63 8.97
N HIS A 113 -10.62 10.98 8.82
CA HIS A 113 -10.73 9.62 8.30
C HIS A 113 -12.09 9.41 7.63
N GLY A 114 -12.21 8.32 6.89
CA GLY A 114 -13.43 7.96 6.15
C GLY A 114 -13.37 8.34 4.67
N ARG A 115 -14.47 8.10 3.97
CA ARG A 115 -14.64 8.42 2.54
C ARG A 115 -16.07 8.84 2.25
N THR A 116 -16.25 9.92 1.50
CA THR A 116 -17.55 10.29 0.92
C THR A 116 -17.63 9.93 -0.57
N PRO A 117 -18.53 9.02 -0.99
CA PRO A 117 -18.76 8.74 -2.41
C PRO A 117 -19.30 9.96 -3.16
N GLY A 118 -18.84 10.17 -4.40
CA GLY A 118 -19.43 11.15 -5.33
C GLY A 118 -19.14 12.63 -5.07
N ALA A 119 -18.41 12.98 -4.01
CA ALA A 119 -18.03 14.35 -3.67
C ALA A 119 -16.55 14.41 -3.21
N ARG A 120 -16.04 15.62 -2.95
CA ARG A 120 -14.78 15.75 -2.20
C ARG A 120 -14.98 15.17 -0.80
N ASP A 121 -13.94 14.52 -0.29
CA ASP A 121 -14.07 13.72 0.91
C ASP A 121 -14.42 14.58 2.13
N LYS A 122 -15.58 14.33 2.75
CA LYS A 122 -15.94 14.97 4.04
C LYS A 122 -15.01 14.52 5.16
N GLY A 123 -14.36 13.36 5.02
CA GLY A 123 -13.38 12.83 5.95
C GLY A 123 -11.99 13.44 5.80
N ALA A 124 -11.78 14.37 4.87
CA ALA A 124 -10.52 15.11 4.72
C ALA A 124 -10.55 16.44 5.46
N TRP A 125 -9.39 17.11 5.56
CA TRP A 125 -9.31 18.44 6.16
C TRP A 125 -10.20 19.44 5.39
N SER A 126 -11.18 20.04 6.07
CA SER A 126 -11.89 21.22 5.56
C SER A 126 -10.94 22.42 5.51
N THR A 127 -10.30 22.71 6.64
CA THR A 127 -9.18 23.65 6.80
C THR A 127 -8.01 22.89 7.45
N PRO A 128 -6.91 22.64 6.72
CA PRO A 128 -5.73 21.99 7.29
C PRO A 128 -5.15 22.77 8.48
N PRO A 129 -4.63 22.10 9.51
CA PRO A 129 -3.89 22.76 10.59
C PRO A 129 -2.52 23.23 10.10
N ALA A 130 -1.92 24.21 10.80
CA ALA A 130 -0.64 24.81 10.43
C ALA A 130 0.51 23.78 10.29
N THR A 131 0.46 22.68 11.04
CA THR A 131 1.42 21.57 10.91
C THR A 131 1.32 20.88 9.55
N VAL A 132 0.10 20.68 9.03
CA VAL A 132 -0.12 20.12 7.69
C VAL A 132 0.29 21.11 6.61
N ASP A 133 0.00 22.40 6.78
CA ASP A 133 0.46 23.45 5.85
C ASP A 133 1.99 23.46 5.73
N ALA A 134 2.70 23.40 6.87
CA ALA A 134 4.15 23.36 6.90
C ALA A 134 4.73 22.12 6.19
N MET A 135 4.18 20.94 6.47
CA MET A 135 4.59 19.70 5.79
C MET A 135 4.26 19.73 4.29
N TRP A 136 3.14 20.33 3.89
CA TRP A 136 2.81 20.49 2.48
C TRP A 136 3.77 21.44 1.76
N ALA A 137 4.22 22.51 2.42
CA ALA A 137 5.18 23.44 1.83
C ALA A 137 6.49 22.76 1.42
N GLU A 138 6.94 21.75 2.19
CA GLU A 138 8.12 20.94 1.85
C GLU A 138 7.91 20.07 0.59
N LEU A 139 6.67 19.65 0.32
CA LEU A 139 6.30 18.81 -0.81
C LEU A 139 5.88 19.61 -2.05
N ALA A 140 5.53 20.89 -1.87
CA ALA A 140 4.85 21.71 -2.87
C ALA A 140 5.67 21.88 -4.17
N GLU A 141 6.97 22.13 -4.06
CA GLU A 141 7.84 22.28 -5.24
C GLU A 141 7.97 20.96 -6.02
N GLY A 142 8.12 19.84 -5.31
CA GLY A 142 8.14 18.51 -5.91
C GLY A 142 6.84 18.19 -6.64
N PHE A 143 5.70 18.45 -6.00
CA PHE A 143 4.39 18.26 -6.59
C PHE A 143 4.18 19.16 -7.82
N GLN A 144 4.61 20.42 -7.76
CA GLN A 144 4.49 21.37 -8.86
C GLN A 144 5.21 20.86 -10.13
N ARG A 145 6.44 20.34 -10.00
CA ARG A 145 7.18 19.74 -11.13
C ARG A 145 6.42 18.57 -11.78
N ILE A 146 5.77 17.74 -10.98
CA ILE A 146 4.96 16.62 -11.48
C ILE A 146 3.70 17.15 -12.17
N ALA A 147 3.03 18.14 -11.57
CA ALA A 147 1.82 18.74 -12.07
C ALA A 147 2.04 19.53 -13.38
N ASP A 148 3.22 20.10 -13.59
CA ASP A 148 3.60 20.75 -14.85
C ASP A 148 3.70 19.74 -16.00
N LYS A 149 4.22 18.53 -15.71
CA LYS A 149 4.23 17.42 -16.68
C LYS A 149 2.86 16.78 -16.87
N TYR A 150 2.04 16.75 -15.82
CA TYR A 150 0.73 16.11 -15.81
C TYR A 150 -0.36 17.04 -15.22
N PRO A 151 -0.87 18.01 -16.00
CA PRO A 151 -1.76 19.08 -15.50
C PRO A 151 -3.04 18.60 -14.80
N ARG A 152 -3.53 17.39 -15.14
CA ARG A 152 -4.70 16.79 -14.49
C ARG A 152 -4.51 16.60 -12.98
N LEU A 153 -3.27 16.43 -12.52
CA LEU A 153 -2.95 16.23 -11.10
C LEU A 153 -3.18 17.48 -10.25
N ARG A 154 -3.18 18.68 -10.84
CA ARG A 154 -3.50 19.92 -10.08
C ARG A 154 -4.89 19.89 -9.45
N LYS A 155 -5.81 19.10 -10.03
CA LYS A 155 -7.20 18.98 -9.58
C LYS A 155 -7.46 17.77 -8.68
N THR A 156 -6.43 16.97 -8.36
CA THR A 156 -6.60 15.85 -7.42
C THR A 156 -6.61 16.36 -5.98
N ASN A 157 -7.09 15.52 -5.06
CA ASN A 157 -6.95 15.81 -3.65
C ASN A 157 -5.49 15.62 -3.25
N ASN A 158 -4.84 16.67 -2.77
CA ASN A 158 -3.43 16.68 -2.41
C ASN A 158 -3.23 17.21 -1.00
N HIS A 159 -3.13 18.53 -0.83
CA HIS A 159 -2.91 19.21 0.45
C HIS A 159 -3.92 18.78 1.54
N LYS A 160 -5.22 18.79 1.23
CA LYS A 160 -6.29 18.46 2.20
C LYS A 160 -6.31 16.99 2.65
N HIS A 161 -5.59 16.11 1.97
CA HIS A 161 -5.49 14.69 2.32
C HIS A 161 -4.18 14.37 3.07
N LEU A 162 -3.26 15.33 3.19
CA LEU A 162 -2.02 15.09 3.94
C LEU A 162 -2.34 14.87 5.43
N GLY A 163 -1.90 13.72 5.95
CA GLY A 163 -2.11 13.34 7.36
C GLY A 163 -3.51 12.81 7.68
N THR A 164 -4.31 12.39 6.70
CA THR A 164 -5.60 11.75 6.94
C THR A 164 -5.49 10.21 6.88
N LEU A 165 -6.43 9.50 7.50
CA LEU A 165 -6.59 8.03 7.42
C LEU A 165 -7.73 7.63 6.46
N GLY A 166 -8.07 8.51 5.50
CA GLY A 166 -9.15 8.32 4.51
C GLY A 166 -8.66 7.78 3.16
N THR A 167 -9.48 6.94 2.52
CA THR A 167 -9.11 6.12 1.35
C THR A 167 -8.77 6.88 0.06
N VAL A 168 -7.80 6.32 -0.67
CA VAL A 168 -7.52 6.37 -2.12
C VAL A 168 -8.45 7.28 -2.94
N SER A 169 -7.95 8.45 -3.34
CA SER A 169 -8.51 9.16 -4.48
C SER A 169 -8.33 8.27 -5.71
N ARG A 170 -9.42 7.92 -6.42
CA ARG A 170 -9.29 7.27 -7.73
C ARG A 170 -8.54 8.24 -8.66
N ILE A 171 -7.23 8.06 -8.82
CA ILE A 171 -6.48 8.63 -9.95
C ILE A 171 -6.69 7.66 -11.11
N ALA A 172 -7.91 7.64 -11.66
CA ALA A 172 -8.31 7.09 -12.96
C ALA A 172 -9.81 6.71 -12.89
N ASN A 173 -10.63 7.55 -13.53
CA ASN A 173 -11.55 7.13 -14.56
C ASN A 173 -11.44 8.17 -15.68
#